data_AF-A0A2H1FDC0-F1
#
_entry.id   AF-A0A2H1FDC0-F1
#
_cell.length_a   1.000
_cell.length_b   1.000
_cell.length_c   1.000
_cell.angle_alpha   90.00
_cell.angle_beta   90.00
_cell.angle_gamma   90.00
#
_symmetry.space_group_name_H-M   'P 1'
#
loop_
_entity.id
_entity.type
_entity.pdbx_description
1 polymer ?
#
loop_
_entity_poly.entity_id
_entity_poly.type
_entity_poly.pdbx_seq_one_letter_code
_entity_poly.pdbx_strand_id
1 'polypeptide(L)'
;MRSHHKYFEKELRKLPIEKLWEIVEELLSFHYYVPDKIGMNYEQVLELCVILKEIDEMFRNLEQVAILKSELGKTLNHDVSN
;
A
#
# COMPACT_ATOMS: atom_id res chain seq x y z
N MET A 1 6.38 7.57 -7.81
CA MET A 1 5.78 8.11 -6.56
C MET A 1 4.81 9.26 -6.82
N ARG A 2 5.20 10.43 -7.35
CA ARG A 2 4.26 11.57 -7.58
C ARG A 2 3.00 11.26 -8.44
N SER A 3 3.02 10.23 -9.29
CA SER A 3 1.83 9.79 -10.04
C SER A 3 0.84 8.99 -9.19
N HIS A 4 1.32 8.11 -8.30
CA HIS A 4 0.48 7.26 -7.45
C HIS A 4 -0.16 8.08 -6.33
N HIS A 5 0.59 8.98 -5.70
CA HIS A 5 0.05 9.93 -4.73
C HIS A 5 -1.19 10.67 -5.26
N LYS A 6 -1.05 11.34 -6.42
CA LYS A 6 -2.14 12.09 -7.05
C LYS A 6 -3.32 11.19 -7.47
N TYR A 7 -3.03 9.96 -7.86
CA TYR A 7 -4.06 8.99 -8.20
C TYR A 7 -4.87 8.59 -6.95
N PHE A 8 -4.20 8.18 -5.88
CA PHE A 8 -4.86 7.79 -4.64
C PHE A 8 -5.61 8.96 -4.01
N GLU A 9 -5.00 10.15 -3.96
CA GLU A 9 -5.68 11.34 -3.44
C GLU A 9 -6.99 11.61 -4.20
N LYS A 10 -6.96 11.55 -5.54
CA LYS A 10 -8.16 11.76 -6.37
C LYS A 10 -9.25 10.70 -6.12
N GLU A 11 -8.88 9.44 -5.93
CA GLU A 11 -9.84 8.36 -5.67
C GLU A 11 -10.41 8.43 -4.26
N LEU A 12 -9.55 8.65 -3.25
CA LEU A 12 -9.91 8.66 -1.84
C LEU A 12 -10.72 9.91 -1.44
N ARG A 13 -10.44 11.08 -2.03
CA ARG A 13 -11.15 12.34 -1.74
C ARG A 13 -12.66 12.29 -2.03
N LYS A 14 -13.14 11.29 -2.78
CA LYS A 14 -14.57 11.06 -3.05
C LYS A 14 -15.28 10.38 -1.88
N LEU A 15 -14.54 9.84 -0.91
CA LEU A 15 -15.07 9.04 0.18
C LEU A 15 -15.35 9.89 1.42
N PRO A 16 -16.37 9.53 2.21
CA PRO A 16 -16.61 10.14 3.52
C PRO A 16 -15.54 9.72 4.53
N ILE A 17 -15.35 10.51 5.61
CA ILE A 17 -14.27 10.31 6.58
C ILE A 17 -14.32 8.94 7.26
N GLU A 18 -15.51 8.39 7.47
CA GLU A 18 -15.73 7.06 8.06
C GLU A 18 -15.13 5.96 7.17
N LYS A 19 -15.29 6.10 5.85
CA LYS A 19 -14.71 5.16 4.88
C LYS A 19 -13.21 5.28 4.75
N LEU A 20 -12.67 6.48 4.92
CA LEU A 20 -11.23 6.68 5.01
C LEU A 20 -10.66 5.97 6.26
N TRP A 21 -11.34 6.07 7.41
CA TRP A 21 -10.94 5.36 8.62
C TRP A 21 -10.97 3.84 8.49
N GLU A 22 -11.98 3.27 7.84
CA GLU A 22 -12.02 1.83 7.54
C GLU A 22 -10.75 1.40 6.77
N ILE A 23 -10.30 2.21 5.80
CA ILE A 23 -9.07 1.94 5.04
C ILE A 23 -7.82 2.04 5.91
N VAL A 24 -7.73 3.05 6.78
CA VAL A 24 -6.60 3.19 7.73
C VAL A 24 -6.52 1.96 8.63
N GLU A 25 -7.65 1.54 9.19
CA GLU A 25 -7.73 0.37 10.07
C GLU A 25 -7.34 -0.92 9.35
N GLU A 26 -7.82 -1.13 8.12
CA GLU A 26 -7.47 -2.28 7.31
C GLU A 26 -5.95 -2.35 7.08
N LEU A 27 -5.35 -1.25 6.63
CA LEU A 27 -3.92 -1.20 6.29
C LEU A 27 -3.00 -1.29 7.51
N LEU A 28 -3.45 -0.83 8.68
CA LEU A 28 -2.66 -0.86 9.92
C LEU A 28 -2.99 -2.05 10.83
N SER A 29 -4.04 -2.82 10.55
CA SER A 29 -4.46 -3.97 11.36
C SER A 29 -3.36 -5.00 11.56
N PHE A 30 -2.47 -5.15 10.57
CA PHE A 30 -1.30 -6.02 10.63
C PHE A 30 -0.22 -5.56 11.62
N HIS A 31 -0.27 -4.32 12.11
CA HIS A 31 0.81 -3.70 12.87
C HIS A 31 0.44 -3.38 14.34
N TYR A 32 -0.72 -3.84 14.81
CA TYR A 32 -1.23 -3.60 16.19
C TYR A 32 -1.26 -2.11 16.61
N TYR A 33 -1.20 -1.20 15.64
CA TYR A 33 -1.14 0.24 15.87
C TYR A 33 -2.24 0.92 15.05
N VAL A 34 -3.34 1.28 15.71
CA VAL A 34 -4.35 2.17 15.13
C VAL A 34 -4.13 3.55 15.77
N PRO A 35 -3.80 4.60 14.99
CA PRO A 35 -3.72 5.96 15.49
C PRO A 35 -5.01 6.33 16.20
N ASP A 36 -4.91 7.06 17.31
CA ASP A 36 -6.11 7.52 18.00
C ASP A 36 -6.94 8.39 17.06
N LYS A 37 -8.23 8.06 16.90
CA LYS A 37 -9.14 8.78 15.98
C LYS A 37 -9.42 10.20 16.46
N ILE A 38 -9.13 10.48 17.73
CA ILE A 38 -9.48 11.73 18.40
C ILE A 38 -8.62 12.88 17.84
N GLY A 39 -9.29 13.85 17.21
CA GLY A 39 -8.69 15.13 16.84
C GLY A 39 -8.17 15.25 15.41
N MET A 40 -8.24 14.20 14.59
CA MET A 40 -7.90 14.28 13.16
C MET A 40 -9.09 14.78 12.34
N ASN A 41 -8.86 15.82 11.54
CA ASN A 41 -9.85 16.32 10.56
C ASN A 41 -9.79 15.52 9.25
N TYR A 42 -10.75 15.79 8.36
CA TYR A 42 -10.88 15.09 7.07
C TYR A 42 -9.58 15.07 6.24
N GLU A 43 -8.92 16.23 6.06
CA GLU A 43 -7.72 16.31 5.22
C GLU A 43 -6.56 15.52 5.84
N GLN A 44 -6.44 15.52 7.16
CA GLN A 44 -5.42 14.71 7.85
C GLN A 44 -5.65 13.21 7.69
N VAL A 45 -6.90 12.76 7.77
CA VAL A 45 -7.24 11.34 7.56
C VAL A 45 -7.03 10.96 6.09
N LEU A 46 -7.41 11.83 5.14
CA LEU A 46 -7.16 11.63 3.72
C LEU A 46 -5.67 11.49 3.42
N GLU A 47 -4.84 12.41 3.93
CA GLU A 47 -3.38 12.36 3.75
C GLU A 47 -2.79 11.07 4.31
N LEU A 48 -3.23 10.66 5.52
CA LEU A 48 -2.82 9.40 6.12
C LEU A 48 -3.20 8.20 5.22
N CYS A 49 -4.43 8.14 4.72
CA CYS A 49 -4.86 7.08 3.80
C CYS A 49 -4.00 7.03 2.53
N VAL A 50 -3.69 8.19 1.94
CA VAL A 50 -2.86 8.26 0.73
C VAL A 50 -1.47 7.70 1.01
N ILE A 51 -0.83 8.12 2.10
CA ILE A 51 0.49 7.62 2.50
C ILE A 51 0.46 6.10 2.71
N LEU A 52 -0.54 5.59 3.44
CA LEU A 52 -0.66 4.16 3.71
C LEU A 52 -0.87 3.35 2.42
N LYS A 53 -1.70 3.83 1.49
CA LYS A 53 -1.88 3.19 0.17
C LYS A 53 -0.61 3.21 -0.66
N GLU A 54 0.18 4.27 -0.62
CA GLU A 54 1.48 4.32 -1.30
C GLU A 54 2.47 3.30 -0.72
N ILE A 55 2.52 3.16 0.60
CA ILE A 55 3.38 2.19 1.29
C ILE A 55 2.97 0.76 0.94
N ASP A 56 1.69 0.45 1.04
CA ASP A 56 1.09 -0.84 0.69
C ASP A 56 1.39 -1.23 -0.78
N GLU A 57 1.27 -0.28 -1.69
CA GLU A 57 1.63 -0.47 -3.10
C GLU A 57 3.13 -0.71 -3.29
N MET A 58 4.00 -0.04 -2.53
CA MET A 58 5.43 -0.30 -2.58
C MET A 58 5.77 -1.72 -2.10
N PHE A 59 5.14 -2.20 -1.04
CA PHE A 59 5.35 -3.57 -0.55
C PHE A 59 4.90 -4.62 -1.56
N ARG A 60 3.72 -4.46 -2.18
CA ARG A 60 3.27 -5.34 -3.27
C ARG A 60 4.26 -5.39 -4.43
N ASN A 61 4.77 -4.24 -4.85
CA ASN A 61 5.75 -4.17 -5.94
C ASN A 61 7.06 -4.89 -5.56
N LEU A 62 7.52 -4.76 -4.31
CA LEU A 62 8.70 -5.49 -3.83
C LEU A 62 8.47 -7.01 -3.78
N GLU A 63 7.29 -7.46 -3.34
CA GLU A 63 6.92 -8.87 -3.34
C GLU A 63 6.93 -9.46 -4.76
N GLN A 64 6.36 -8.74 -5.73
CA GLN A 64 6.39 -9.14 -7.14
C GLN A 64 7.82 -9.24 -7.68
N VAL A 65 8.69 -8.27 -7.36
CA VAL A 65 10.11 -8.34 -7.74
C VAL A 65 10.80 -9.56 -7.12
N ALA A 66 10.50 -9.90 -5.87
CA ALA A 66 11.05 -11.08 -5.22
C ALA A 66 10.59 -12.38 -5.87
N ILE A 67 9.31 -12.47 -6.26
CA ILE A 67 8.75 -13.61 -6.99
C ILE A 67 9.45 -13.77 -8.35
N LEU A 68 9.51 -12.69 -9.15
CA LEU A 68 10.16 -12.72 -10.47
C LEU A 68 11.63 -13.12 -10.38
N LYS A 69 12.36 -12.64 -9.36
CA LYS A 69 13.75 -13.04 -9.12
C LYS A 69 13.87 -14.54 -8.81
N SER A 70 12.94 -15.09 -8.03
CA SER A 70 12.89 -16.52 -7.71
C SER A 70 12.61 -17.36 -8.97
N GLU A 71 11.66 -16.94 -9.80
CA GLU A 71 11.32 -17.62 -11.06
C GLU A 71 12.50 -17.62 -12.04
N LEU A 72 13.14 -16.46 -12.25
CA LEU A 72 14.33 -16.36 -13.11
C LEU A 72 15.48 -17.26 -12.64
N GLY A 73 15.72 -17.33 -11.33
CA GLY A 73 16.74 -18.20 -10.75
C GLY A 73 16.45 -19.70 -11.00
N LYS A 74 15.19 -20.11 -11.03
CA LYS A 74 14.80 -21.50 -11.36
C LYS A 74 15.01 -21.80 -12.84
N THR A 75 14.63 -20.88 -13.73
CA THR A 75 14.80 -21.05 -15.19
C THR A 75 16.27 -21.18 -15.56
N LEU A 76 17.15 -20.32 -15.04
CA LEU A 76 18.58 -20.36 -15.34
C LEU A 76 19.27 -21.65 -14.87
N ASN A 77 18.81 -22.27 -13.79
CA ASN A 77 19.39 -23.52 -13.29
C ASN A 77 18.92 -24.76 -14.08
N HIS A 78 17.72 -24.70 -14.68
CA HIS A 78 17.21 -25.79 -15.52
C HIS A 78 17.93 -25.87 -16.88
N ASP A 79 18.42 -24.74 -17.42
CA ASP A 79 19.14 -24.69 -18.69
C ASP A 79 20.59 -25.17 -18.62
N VAL A 80 21.17 -25.33 -17.42
CA VAL A 80 22.55 -25.84 -17.23
C VAL A 80 22.59 -27.37 -17.13
N SER A 81 21.44 -28.03 -17.03
CA SER A 81 21.34 -29.48 -16.78
C SER A 81 20.94 -30.33 -18.00
N ASN A 82 20.85 -29.71 -19.19
CA ASN A 82 20.65 -30.37 -20.49
C ASN A 82 21.90 -30.21 -21.36
#